data_AF-A0A8H2K646-F1
#
_entry.id   AF-A0A8H2K646-F1
#
_cell.length_a   1.000
_cell.length_b   1.000
_cell.length_c   1.000
_cell.angle_alpha   90.00
_cell.angle_beta   90.00
_cell.angle_gamma   90.00
#
_symmetry.space_group_name_H-M   'P 1'
#
loop_
_entity.id
_entity.type
_entity.pdbx_description
1 polymer ?
#
loop_
_entity_poly.entity_id
_entity_poly.type
_entity_poly.pdbx_seq_one_letter_code
_entity_poly.pdbx_strand_id
1 'polypeptide(L)'
;MKLDSAEQKPQTRPSGRVGGAHQHHWFRRLLTRVGWTLLVVWSAVSLTFVLSRVIPADPARLAAGMGAGAEQVAEVRRQLGLDLPLWEQYINYLFGIVRLDFGDSVQSRQPVLDDIVRFFPATLELVLLAMFIYAIVGIGLGVVWATLSDGWRSRMLAGLSILGAALPVFWTGLLLQLTLASMLDRRSRSYRRQVQAVFQQPLLALDQRRTIGWSVAEPLVIHRVGNVQTRTERAAELLGSVGLSADFMTRLPRELSGGQLQRVNIARALALEPRLLVCDEAVSALDVSVQAQVLDIFLEMQERLGIAMLFISHNIAVVRHISDLIIVMRHGDVVERGETSQVCENPRSDYAKELIGSWLEPVVR
;
A
#
# COMPACT_ATOMS: atom_id res chain seq x y z
N MET A 1 -78.55 -36.18 43.39
CA MET A 1 -79.69 -35.24 43.49
C MET A 1 -79.19 -34.10 44.38
N LYS A 2 -78.83 -32.91 43.91
CA LYS A 2 -79.38 -32.07 42.83
C LYS A 2 -78.26 -31.50 41.96
N LEU A 3 -78.54 -31.48 40.65
CA LEU A 3 -77.95 -30.57 39.68
C LEU A 3 -78.55 -29.18 39.95
N ASP A 4 -77.74 -28.13 39.86
CA ASP A 4 -78.25 -26.82 39.46
C ASP A 4 -77.26 -26.15 38.53
N SER A 5 -77.71 -26.04 37.28
CA SER A 5 -77.11 -25.31 36.17
C SER A 5 -77.50 -23.85 36.29
N ALA A 6 -76.54 -22.93 36.21
CA ALA A 6 -76.83 -21.50 36.06
C ALA A 6 -75.87 -20.87 35.03
N GLU A 7 -76.36 -20.86 33.79
CA GLU A 7 -76.23 -19.85 32.74
C GLU A 7 -75.09 -18.81 32.81
N GLN A 8 -74.23 -18.92 31.80
CA GLN A 8 -73.26 -17.94 31.33
C GLN A 8 -73.99 -16.78 30.61
N LYS A 9 -73.92 -15.55 31.14
CA LYS A 9 -74.28 -14.32 30.40
C LYS A 9 -73.03 -13.71 29.74
N PRO A 10 -73.08 -13.30 28.47
CA PRO A 10 -71.93 -12.69 27.79
C PRO A 10 -71.74 -11.24 28.28
N GLN A 11 -70.56 -10.95 28.85
CA GLN A 11 -70.15 -9.59 29.20
C GLN A 11 -69.88 -8.78 27.92
N THR A 12 -70.78 -7.85 27.61
CA THR A 12 -70.56 -6.77 26.65
C THR A 12 -69.46 -5.83 27.17
N ARG A 13 -68.30 -5.79 26.51
CA ARG A 13 -67.28 -4.77 26.74
C ARG A 13 -67.78 -3.41 26.24
N PRO A 14 -67.68 -2.32 27.02
CA PRO A 14 -67.95 -0.99 26.48
C PRO A 14 -66.83 -0.59 25.50
N SER A 15 -67.22 -0.35 24.26
CA SER A 15 -66.39 0.33 23.25
C SER A 15 -66.23 1.80 23.66
N GLY A 16 -65.04 2.18 24.14
CA GLY A 16 -64.79 3.57 24.51
C GLY A 16 -63.29 3.87 24.70
N ARG A 17 -62.73 4.59 23.73
CA ARG A 17 -61.46 5.35 23.77
C ARG A 17 -60.15 4.54 23.91
N VAL A 18 -59.68 3.97 22.79
CA VAL A 18 -58.23 3.72 22.59
C VAL A 18 -57.82 4.37 21.27
N GLY A 19 -57.62 5.70 21.29
CA GLY A 19 -57.24 6.46 20.11
C GLY A 19 -56.06 7.42 20.28
N GLY A 20 -55.64 7.75 21.51
CA GLY A 20 -54.61 8.78 21.74
C GLY A 20 -53.28 8.28 22.33
N ALA A 21 -53.28 7.18 23.08
CA ALA A 21 -52.10 6.79 23.89
C ALA A 21 -51.02 6.02 23.09
N HIS A 22 -51.40 5.21 22.10
CA HIS A 22 -50.45 4.41 21.33
C HIS A 22 -49.59 5.23 20.35
N GLN A 23 -50.10 6.37 19.87
CA GLN A 23 -49.39 7.23 18.92
C GLN A 23 -48.18 7.94 19.55
N HIS A 24 -48.24 8.27 20.85
CA HIS A 24 -47.13 8.94 21.53
C HIS A 24 -45.97 8.00 21.89
N HIS A 25 -46.22 6.69 22.06
CA HIS A 25 -45.18 5.75 22.47
C HIS A 25 -44.17 5.42 21.36
N TRP A 26 -44.63 5.22 20.11
CA TRP A 26 -43.70 4.97 18.99
C TRP A 26 -42.91 6.24 18.65
N PHE A 27 -43.56 7.40 18.69
CA PHE A 27 -42.91 8.69 18.43
C PHE A 27 -41.82 8.98 19.46
N ARG A 28 -42.09 8.76 20.75
CA ARG A 28 -41.08 8.91 21.81
C ARG A 28 -39.91 7.94 21.64
N ARG A 29 -40.16 6.66 21.30
CA ARG A 29 -39.08 5.69 21.03
C ARG A 29 -38.24 6.05 19.80
N LEU A 30 -38.88 6.53 18.75
CA LEU A 30 -38.21 7.03 17.56
C LEU A 30 -37.32 8.23 17.91
N LEU A 31 -37.86 9.21 18.64
CA LEU A 31 -37.13 10.39 19.09
C LEU A 31 -35.92 10.01 19.95
N THR A 32 -36.08 9.06 20.87
CA THR A 32 -34.98 8.56 21.70
C THR A 32 -33.91 7.88 20.86
N ARG A 33 -34.29 7.07 19.87
CA ARG A 33 -33.33 6.43 18.95
C ARG A 33 -32.59 7.45 18.10
N VAL A 34 -33.30 8.39 17.49
CA VAL A 34 -32.70 9.48 16.70
C VAL A 34 -31.74 10.29 17.57
N GLY A 35 -32.13 10.62 18.80
CA GLY A 35 -31.27 11.32 19.75
C GLY A 35 -29.98 10.54 20.06
N TRP A 36 -30.08 9.24 20.34
CA TRP A 36 -28.90 8.38 20.54
C TRP A 36 -28.03 8.29 19.28
N THR A 37 -28.63 8.16 18.10
CA THR A 37 -27.88 8.12 16.83
C THR A 37 -27.13 9.43 16.60
N LEU A 38 -27.79 10.57 16.81
CA LEU A 38 -27.16 11.89 16.69
C LEU A 38 -26.01 12.04 17.70
N LEU A 39 -26.20 11.58 18.94
CA LEU A 39 -25.16 11.61 19.96
C LEU A 39 -23.97 10.73 19.55
N VAL A 40 -24.20 9.51 19.08
CA VAL A 40 -23.13 8.61 18.62
C VAL A 40 -22.37 9.20 17.45
N VAL A 41 -23.08 9.73 16.45
CA VAL A 41 -22.46 10.39 15.29
C VAL A 41 -21.63 11.59 15.74
N TRP A 42 -22.19 12.46 16.57
CA TRP A 42 -21.47 13.61 17.12
C TRP A 42 -20.24 13.18 17.94
N SER A 43 -20.36 12.15 18.77
CA SER A 43 -19.24 11.62 19.55
C SER A 43 -18.14 11.04 18.64
N ALA A 44 -18.50 10.30 17.60
CA ALA A 44 -17.55 9.75 16.64
C ALA A 44 -16.84 10.87 15.85
N VAL A 45 -17.58 11.88 15.40
CA VAL A 45 -17.05 13.06 14.70
C VAL A 45 -16.10 13.86 15.60
N SER A 46 -16.51 14.11 16.85
CA SER A 46 -15.69 14.79 17.86
C SER A 46 -14.42 14.02 18.18
N LEU A 47 -14.53 12.71 18.38
CA LEU A 47 -13.39 11.82 18.66
C LEU A 47 -12.40 11.82 17.50
N THR A 48 -12.89 11.79 16.26
CA THR A 48 -12.05 11.88 15.05
C THR A 48 -11.29 13.21 14.99
N PHE A 49 -11.96 14.32 15.30
CA PHE A 49 -11.32 15.64 15.38
C PHE A 49 -10.24 15.71 16.45
N VAL A 50 -10.45 15.09 17.62
CA VAL A 50 -9.45 15.06 18.69
C VAL A 50 -8.27 14.15 18.30
N LEU A 51 -8.54 12.96 17.78
CA LEU A 51 -7.51 11.99 17.40
C LEU A 51 -6.55 12.55 16.34
N SER A 52 -7.06 13.28 15.35
CA SER A 52 -6.23 13.90 14.31
C SER A 52 -5.23 14.93 14.86
N ARG A 53 -5.44 15.41 16.10
CA ARG A 53 -4.56 16.37 16.78
C ARG A 53 -3.56 15.72 17.74
N VAL A 54 -3.86 14.51 18.20
CA VAL A 54 -3.01 13.76 19.12
C VAL A 54 -1.92 12.98 18.36
N ILE A 55 -2.12 12.72 17.07
CA ILE A 55 -1.11 12.07 16.21
C ILE A 55 0.07 13.05 15.99
N PRO A 56 1.33 12.64 16.20
CA PRO A 56 2.50 13.53 16.31
C PRO A 56 2.98 14.17 15.00
N ALA A 57 2.17 14.19 13.94
CA ALA A 57 2.54 14.78 12.66
C ALA A 57 1.88 16.16 12.50
N ASP A 58 2.68 17.22 12.32
CA ASP A 58 2.16 18.55 12.01
C ASP A 58 1.60 18.55 10.57
N PRO A 59 0.28 18.67 10.38
CA PRO A 59 -0.34 18.60 9.06
C PRO A 59 0.10 19.74 8.13
N ALA A 60 0.42 20.92 8.67
CA ALA A 60 0.95 22.03 7.85
C ALA A 60 2.33 21.69 7.28
N ARG A 61 3.16 20.98 8.06
CA ARG A 61 4.51 20.57 7.67
C ARG A 61 4.48 19.42 6.65
N LEU A 62 3.51 18.52 6.79
CA LEU A 62 3.26 17.46 5.81
C LEU A 62 2.77 18.02 4.47
N ALA A 63 1.83 18.96 4.51
CA ALA A 63 1.32 19.63 3.32
C ALA A 63 2.38 20.49 2.61
N ALA A 64 3.25 21.16 3.38
CA ALA A 64 4.35 21.94 2.82
C ALA A 64 5.52 21.10 2.27
N GLY A 65 5.68 19.85 2.76
CA GLY A 65 6.76 18.93 2.37
C GLY A 65 7.97 18.97 3.31
N MET A 66 8.74 17.87 3.36
CA MET A 66 9.81 17.64 4.35
C MET A 66 11.02 18.60 4.28
N GLY A 67 11.06 19.49 3.28
CA GLY A 67 12.11 20.51 3.10
C GLY A 67 11.63 21.95 3.12
N ALA A 68 10.34 22.20 3.41
CA ALA A 68 9.77 23.55 3.39
C ALA A 68 10.33 24.44 4.51
N GLY A 69 10.60 25.70 4.18
CA GLY A 69 11.04 26.72 5.13
C GLY A 69 9.95 27.06 6.15
N ALA A 70 10.33 27.62 7.30
CA ALA A 70 9.38 27.96 8.38
C ALA A 70 8.26 28.91 7.92
N GLU A 71 8.54 29.82 7.00
CA GLU A 71 7.54 30.73 6.42
C GLU A 71 6.53 30.00 5.52
N GLN A 72 6.99 29.06 4.69
CA GLN A 72 6.10 28.24 3.83
C GLN A 72 5.16 27.38 4.69
N VAL A 73 5.67 26.81 5.78
CA VAL A 73 4.86 26.04 6.73
C VAL A 73 3.86 26.94 7.45
N ALA A 74 4.24 28.16 7.82
CA ALA A 74 3.33 29.13 8.43
C ALA A 74 2.23 29.59 7.46
N GLU A 75 2.55 29.75 6.17
CA GLU A 75 1.57 30.11 5.14
C GLU A 75 0.56 28.98 4.92
N VAL A 76 1.02 27.74 4.76
CA VAL A 76 0.16 26.55 4.67
C VAL A 76 -0.70 26.38 5.93
N ARG A 77 -0.15 26.70 7.11
CA ARG A 77 -0.88 26.66 8.38
C ARG A 77 -2.06 27.65 8.40
N ARG A 78 -1.88 28.86 7.86
CA ARG A 78 -2.97 29.85 7.70
C ARG A 78 -4.01 29.40 6.68
N GLN A 79 -3.56 28.86 5.54
CA GLN A 79 -4.47 28.35 4.51
C GLN A 79 -5.35 27.20 5.02
N LEU A 80 -4.80 26.34 5.89
CA LEU A 80 -5.55 25.25 6.54
C LEU A 80 -6.34 25.70 7.78
N GLY A 81 -6.32 26.99 8.15
CA GLY A 81 -7.01 27.53 9.32
C GLY A 81 -6.53 26.96 10.67
N LEU A 82 -5.30 26.46 10.71
CA LEU A 82 -4.71 25.79 11.88
C LEU A 82 -4.17 26.75 12.93
N ASP A 83 -4.14 28.04 12.61
CA ASP A 83 -3.81 29.19 13.45
C ASP A 83 -5.01 29.71 14.25
N LEU A 84 -6.23 29.33 13.88
CA LEU A 84 -7.45 29.72 14.58
C LEU A 84 -7.58 29.06 15.96
N PRO A 85 -8.40 29.60 16.89
CA PRO A 85 -8.76 28.90 18.12
C PRO A 85 -9.37 27.52 17.85
N LEU A 86 -9.08 26.52 18.69
CA LEU A 86 -9.52 25.12 18.48
C LEU A 86 -11.04 24.97 18.31
N TRP A 87 -11.83 25.80 18.98
CA TRP A 87 -13.28 25.76 18.89
C TRP A 87 -13.79 26.25 17.51
N GLU A 88 -13.13 27.25 16.91
CA GLU A 88 -13.43 27.70 15.54
C GLU A 88 -13.03 26.63 14.53
N GLN A 89 -11.86 26.01 14.71
CA GLN A 89 -11.44 24.90 13.87
C GLN A 89 -12.43 23.73 13.93
N TYR A 90 -12.96 23.43 15.11
CA TYR A 90 -13.96 22.38 15.29
C TYR A 90 -15.29 22.73 14.62
N ILE A 91 -15.75 23.98 14.76
CA ILE A 91 -16.97 24.46 14.09
C ILE A 91 -16.82 24.42 12.57
N ASN A 92 -15.69 24.88 12.03
CA ASN A 92 -15.40 24.83 10.59
C ASN A 92 -15.37 23.38 10.08
N TYR A 93 -14.77 22.47 10.85
CA TYR A 93 -14.78 21.04 10.56
C TYR A 93 -16.20 20.45 10.53
N LEU A 94 -17.05 20.78 11.51
CA LEU A 94 -18.45 20.34 11.52
C LEU A 94 -19.24 20.88 10.32
N PHE A 95 -19.06 22.16 9.98
CA PHE A 95 -19.69 22.74 8.80
C PHE A 95 -19.18 22.12 7.50
N GLY A 96 -17.89 21.78 7.41
CA GLY A 96 -17.31 21.04 6.30
C GLY A 96 -18.00 19.69 6.08
N ILE A 97 -18.19 18.91 7.15
CA ILE A 97 -18.92 17.63 7.09
C ILE A 97 -20.34 17.82 6.55
N VAL A 98 -21.06 18.84 7.04
CA VAL A 98 -22.44 19.13 6.61
C VAL A 98 -22.49 19.56 5.14
N ARG A 99 -21.46 20.28 4.66
CA ARG A 99 -21.34 20.73 3.27
C ARG A 99 -20.73 19.69 2.33
N LEU A 100 -20.28 18.54 2.87
CA LEU A 100 -19.46 17.54 2.16
C LEU A 100 -18.16 18.12 1.59
N ASP A 101 -17.65 19.17 2.24
CA ASP A 101 -16.38 19.80 1.91
C ASP A 101 -15.33 19.37 2.94
N PHE A 102 -14.44 18.48 2.50
CA PHE A 102 -13.39 17.90 3.33
C PHE A 102 -12.01 18.48 2.99
N GLY A 103 -11.95 19.51 2.15
CA GLY A 103 -10.71 20.08 1.62
C GLY A 103 -9.95 19.15 0.68
N ASP A 104 -8.68 19.48 0.46
CA ASP A 104 -7.80 18.75 -0.46
C ASP A 104 -6.90 17.75 0.27
N SER A 105 -6.70 16.60 -0.37
CA SER A 105 -5.83 15.53 0.10
C SER A 105 -4.37 15.92 -0.06
N VAL A 106 -3.61 15.82 1.02
CA VAL A 106 -2.15 16.07 1.00
C VAL A 106 -1.41 15.07 0.10
N GLN A 107 -1.97 13.87 -0.08
CA GLN A 107 -1.33 12.81 -0.86
C GLN A 107 -1.69 12.84 -2.35
N SER A 108 -2.98 12.99 -2.68
CA SER A 108 -3.46 12.97 -4.08
C SER A 108 -3.54 14.37 -4.69
N ARG A 109 -3.50 15.44 -3.87
CA ARG A 109 -3.71 16.85 -4.27
C ARG A 109 -5.04 17.09 -4.99
N GLN A 110 -6.05 16.28 -4.67
CA GLN A 110 -7.41 16.38 -5.18
C GLN A 110 -8.37 16.56 -4.00
N PRO A 111 -9.61 17.02 -4.25
CA PRO A 111 -10.63 17.07 -3.22
C PRO A 111 -10.78 15.71 -2.54
N VAL A 112 -10.76 15.67 -1.22
CA VAL A 112 -10.87 14.44 -0.42
C VAL A 112 -12.18 13.69 -0.74
N LEU A 113 -13.23 14.41 -1.12
CA LEU A 113 -14.50 13.81 -1.54
C LEU A 113 -14.31 12.88 -2.74
N ASP A 114 -13.48 13.25 -3.71
CA ASP A 114 -13.23 12.44 -4.91
C ASP A 114 -12.50 11.15 -4.55
N ASP A 115 -11.52 11.23 -3.63
CA ASP A 115 -10.85 10.05 -3.09
C ASP A 115 -11.84 9.13 -2.35
N ILE A 116 -12.72 9.70 -1.51
CA ILE A 116 -13.76 8.92 -0.81
C ILE A 116 -14.65 8.18 -1.81
N VAL A 117 -15.14 8.88 -2.84
CA VAL A 117 -15.99 8.28 -3.88
C VAL A 117 -15.23 7.20 -4.65
N ARG A 118 -13.96 7.42 -4.98
CA ARG A 118 -13.10 6.46 -5.68
C ARG A 118 -12.91 5.17 -4.88
N PHE A 119 -12.72 5.26 -3.57
CA PHE A 119 -12.50 4.09 -2.70
C PHE A 119 -13.80 3.52 -2.11
N PHE A 120 -14.94 4.19 -2.32
CA PHE A 120 -16.23 3.75 -1.80
C PHE A 120 -16.62 2.32 -2.24
N PRO A 121 -16.45 1.90 -3.52
CA PRO A 121 -16.80 0.54 -3.94
C PRO A 121 -16.00 -0.54 -3.20
N ALA A 122 -14.69 -0.35 -3.05
CA ALA A 122 -13.83 -1.28 -2.31
C ALA A 122 -14.19 -1.32 -0.82
N THR A 123 -14.53 -0.17 -0.23
CA THR A 123 -14.98 -0.09 1.16
C THR A 123 -16.30 -0.82 1.36
N LEU A 124 -17.25 -0.65 0.43
CA LEU A 124 -18.53 -1.34 0.45
C LEU A 124 -18.35 -2.86 0.30
N GLU A 125 -17.53 -3.31 -0.65
CA GLU A 125 -17.21 -4.73 -0.83
C GLU A 125 -16.62 -5.34 0.44
N LEU A 126 -15.68 -4.66 1.09
CA LEU A 126 -15.07 -5.12 2.33
C LEU A 126 -16.08 -5.20 3.48
N VAL A 127 -16.96 -4.20 3.60
CA VAL A 127 -18.03 -4.18 4.60
C VAL A 127 -19.01 -5.32 4.36
N LEU A 128 -19.43 -5.54 3.12
CA LEU A 128 -20.35 -6.63 2.76
C LEU A 128 -19.72 -8.01 3.02
N LEU A 129 -18.45 -8.20 2.66
CA LEU A 129 -17.72 -9.42 2.94
C LEU A 129 -17.59 -9.66 4.45
N ALA A 130 -17.25 -8.62 5.21
CA ALA A 130 -17.17 -8.70 6.66
C ALA A 130 -18.53 -9.02 7.29
N MET A 131 -19.62 -8.41 6.79
CA MET A 131 -20.99 -8.74 7.21
C MET A 131 -21.36 -10.19 6.88
N PHE A 132 -20.95 -10.71 5.72
CA PHE A 132 -21.20 -12.09 5.32
C PHE A 132 -20.46 -13.09 6.22
N ILE A 133 -19.16 -12.88 6.45
CA ILE A 133 -18.36 -13.68 7.39
C ILE A 133 -18.98 -13.62 8.79
N TYR A 134 -19.36 -12.43 9.23
CA TYR A 134 -20.01 -12.23 10.51
C TYR A 134 -21.33 -12.99 10.62
N ALA A 135 -22.17 -12.97 9.58
CA ALA A 135 -23.41 -13.73 9.57
C ALA A 135 -23.16 -15.24 9.70
N ILE A 136 -22.20 -15.79 8.95
CA ILE A 136 -21.85 -17.23 9.03
C ILE A 136 -21.35 -17.59 10.43
N VAL A 137 -20.37 -16.84 10.95
CA VAL A 137 -19.76 -17.12 12.26
C VAL A 137 -20.77 -16.90 13.38
N GLY A 138 -21.53 -15.80 13.33
CA GLY A 138 -22.55 -15.47 14.33
C GLY A 138 -23.70 -16.47 14.37
N ILE A 139 -24.21 -16.90 13.21
CA ILE A 139 -25.23 -17.96 13.14
C ILE A 139 -24.66 -19.28 13.65
N GLY A 140 -23.45 -19.66 13.24
CA GLY A 140 -22.79 -20.88 13.70
C GLY A 140 -22.59 -20.91 15.22
N LEU A 141 -22.08 -19.81 15.79
CA LEU A 141 -21.92 -19.66 17.24
C LEU A 141 -23.28 -19.64 17.96
N GLY A 142 -24.31 -19.03 17.37
CA GLY A 142 -25.67 -19.03 17.90
C GLY A 142 -26.29 -20.43 17.96
N VAL A 143 -26.11 -21.24 16.91
CA VAL A 143 -26.56 -22.64 16.89
C VAL A 143 -25.81 -23.47 17.93
N VAL A 144 -24.48 -23.34 18.01
CA VAL A 144 -23.68 -24.03 19.03
C VAL A 144 -24.10 -23.63 20.44
N TRP A 145 -24.32 -22.33 20.68
CA TRP A 145 -24.84 -21.83 21.95
C TRP A 145 -26.20 -22.43 22.31
N ALA A 146 -27.12 -22.53 21.35
CA ALA A 146 -28.43 -23.14 21.54
C ALA A 146 -28.37 -24.64 21.90
N THR A 147 -27.29 -25.34 21.52
CA THR A 147 -27.08 -26.77 21.85
C THR A 147 -26.35 -27.01 23.17
N LEU A 148 -25.79 -25.97 23.79
CA LEU A 148 -25.01 -26.10 25.02
C LEU A 148 -25.91 -25.92 26.25
N SER A 149 -25.80 -26.85 27.20
CA SER A 149 -26.44 -26.74 28.51
C SER A 149 -25.87 -25.58 29.32
N ASP A 150 -26.70 -24.97 30.17
CA ASP A 150 -26.34 -23.85 31.05
C ASP A 150 -25.05 -24.12 31.84
N GLY A 151 -23.97 -23.41 31.48
CA GLY A 151 -22.66 -23.60 32.07
C GLY A 151 -21.69 -22.48 31.71
N TRP A 152 -20.46 -22.55 32.21
CA TRP A 152 -19.46 -21.50 31.95
C TRP A 152 -19.11 -21.39 30.45
N ARG A 153 -19.18 -22.49 29.69
CA ARG A 153 -18.97 -22.52 28.23
C ARG A 153 -20.06 -21.73 27.47
N SER A 154 -21.33 -21.85 27.86
CA SER A 154 -22.43 -21.10 27.24
C SER A 154 -22.32 -19.60 27.55
N ARG A 155 -21.89 -19.23 28.77
CA ARG A 155 -21.66 -17.83 29.16
C ARG A 155 -20.46 -17.21 28.42
N MET A 156 -19.36 -17.94 28.24
CA MET A 156 -18.22 -17.47 27.45
C MET A 156 -18.59 -17.29 25.98
N LEU A 157 -19.31 -18.23 25.38
CA LEU A 157 -19.76 -18.13 23.98
C LEU A 157 -20.77 -17.01 23.77
N ALA A 158 -21.67 -16.76 24.73
CA ALA A 158 -22.55 -15.60 24.71
C ALA A 158 -21.76 -14.29 24.78
N GLY A 159 -20.77 -14.21 25.68
CA GLY A 159 -19.86 -13.07 25.78
C GLY A 159 -19.09 -12.82 24.49
N LEU A 160 -18.55 -13.86 23.86
CA LEU A 160 -17.84 -13.78 22.58
C LEU A 160 -18.75 -13.35 21.43
N SER A 161 -19.98 -13.85 21.40
CA SER A 161 -20.98 -13.50 20.38
C SER A 161 -21.43 -12.05 20.51
N ILE A 162 -21.62 -11.56 21.74
CA ILE A 162 -21.93 -10.16 22.04
C ILE A 162 -20.73 -9.27 21.73
N LEU A 163 -19.50 -9.66 22.10
CA LEU A 163 -18.30 -8.91 21.76
C LEU A 163 -18.10 -8.85 20.24
N GLY A 164 -18.33 -9.96 19.53
CA GLY A 164 -18.29 -10.02 18.08
C GLY A 164 -19.37 -9.16 17.43
N ALA A 165 -20.58 -9.11 18.00
CA ALA A 165 -21.66 -8.22 17.57
C ALA A 165 -21.39 -6.74 17.86
N ALA A 166 -20.68 -6.48 18.96
CA ALA A 166 -20.34 -5.14 19.41
C ALA A 166 -19.09 -4.59 18.73
N LEU A 167 -18.23 -5.44 18.13
CA LEU A 167 -17.11 -5.01 17.32
C LEU A 167 -17.66 -4.45 16.00
N PRO A 168 -17.52 -3.14 15.75
CA PRO A 168 -17.95 -2.55 14.48
C PRO A 168 -17.32 -3.31 13.31
N VAL A 169 -18.09 -3.55 12.25
CA VAL A 169 -17.65 -4.20 11.00
C VAL A 169 -16.33 -3.61 10.46
N PHE A 170 -16.08 -2.33 10.76
CA PHE A 170 -14.82 -1.66 10.53
C PHE A 170 -13.59 -2.36 11.15
N TRP A 171 -13.66 -2.81 12.41
CA TRP A 171 -12.53 -3.43 13.12
C TRP A 171 -12.24 -4.85 12.66
N THR A 172 -13.27 -5.62 12.31
CA THR A 172 -13.10 -6.94 11.70
C THR A 172 -12.54 -6.83 10.29
N GLY A 173 -13.01 -5.86 9.49
CA GLY A 173 -12.42 -5.52 8.20
C GLY A 173 -10.95 -5.10 8.31
N LEU A 174 -10.62 -4.21 9.26
CA LEU A 174 -9.23 -3.79 9.53
C LEU A 174 -8.35 -4.97 9.95
N LEU A 175 -8.84 -5.86 10.81
CA LEU A 175 -8.10 -7.03 11.27
C LEU A 175 -7.89 -8.04 10.13
N LEU A 176 -8.89 -8.24 9.27
CA LEU A 176 -8.76 -9.06 8.07
C LEU A 176 -7.75 -8.44 7.10
N GLN A 177 -7.77 -7.12 6.93
CA GLN A 177 -6.86 -6.40 6.05
C GLN A 177 -5.42 -6.45 6.58
N LEU A 178 -5.19 -6.28 7.88
CA LEU A 178 -3.87 -6.41 8.50
C LEU A 178 -3.35 -7.86 8.41
N THR A 179 -4.20 -8.86 8.60
CA THR A 179 -3.81 -10.27 8.52
C THR A 179 -3.52 -10.69 7.08
N LEU A 180 -4.39 -10.37 6.11
CA LEU A 180 -4.14 -10.64 4.68
C LEU A 180 -2.92 -9.86 4.17
N ALA A 181 -2.75 -8.59 4.54
CA ALA A 181 -1.56 -7.82 4.19
C ALA A 181 -0.29 -8.49 4.72
N SER A 182 -0.32 -9.01 5.96
CA SER A 182 0.81 -9.74 6.53
C SER A 182 1.12 -11.07 5.82
N MET A 183 0.10 -11.77 5.30
CA MET A 183 0.28 -13.02 4.55
C MET A 183 0.79 -12.76 3.13
N LEU A 184 0.24 -11.74 2.46
CA LEU A 184 0.72 -11.24 1.18
C LEU A 184 2.18 -10.79 1.31
N ASP A 185 2.55 -10.10 2.39
CA ASP A 185 3.92 -9.67 2.67
C ASP A 185 4.91 -10.84 2.82
N ARG A 186 4.50 -11.99 3.38
CA ARG A 186 5.38 -13.18 3.48
C ARG A 186 5.65 -13.84 2.13
N ARG A 187 4.60 -14.06 1.31
CA ARG A 187 4.78 -14.56 -0.07
C ARG A 187 5.56 -13.57 -0.92
N SER A 188 5.25 -12.28 -0.75
CA SER A 188 5.96 -11.17 -1.40
C SER A 188 7.44 -11.11 -1.00
N ARG A 189 7.80 -11.38 0.26
CA ARG A 189 9.21 -11.44 0.69
C ARG A 189 9.99 -12.60 0.07
N SER A 190 9.39 -13.78 -0.06
CA SER A 190 10.06 -14.90 -0.75
C SER A 190 10.27 -14.58 -2.23
N TYR A 191 9.26 -14.00 -2.88
CA TYR A 191 9.35 -13.57 -4.27
C TYR A 191 10.38 -12.45 -4.47
N ARG A 192 10.35 -11.40 -3.63
CA ARG A 192 11.33 -10.31 -3.64
C ARG A 192 12.75 -10.80 -3.41
N ARG A 193 12.97 -11.92 -2.71
CA ARG A 193 14.31 -12.51 -2.62
C ARG A 193 14.80 -13.07 -3.96
N GLN A 194 13.89 -13.61 -4.77
CA GLN A 194 14.19 -14.24 -6.06
C GLN A 194 14.22 -13.22 -7.21
N VAL A 195 13.55 -12.08 -7.06
CA VAL A 195 13.46 -11.03 -8.08
C VAL A 195 14.02 -9.74 -7.51
N GLN A 196 15.12 -9.27 -8.08
CA GLN A 196 15.79 -8.02 -7.67
C GLN A 196 15.80 -7.04 -8.83
N ALA A 197 16.01 -5.76 -8.54
CA ALA A 197 15.99 -4.71 -9.54
C ALA A 197 17.16 -3.74 -9.38
N VAL A 198 17.62 -3.22 -10.51
CA VAL A 198 18.60 -2.14 -10.64
C VAL A 198 17.90 -0.98 -11.33
N PHE A 199 17.80 0.16 -10.64
CA PHE A 199 17.03 1.32 -11.09
C PHE A 199 17.91 2.34 -11.84
N GLN A 200 17.25 3.21 -12.60
CA GLN A 200 17.86 4.27 -13.38
C GLN A 200 18.67 5.28 -12.54
N GLN A 201 18.18 5.61 -11.33
CA GLN A 201 18.77 6.65 -10.47
C GLN A 201 19.56 6.00 -9.31
N PRO A 202 20.89 5.82 -9.43
CA PRO A 202 21.67 4.97 -8.53
C PRO A 202 21.72 5.52 -7.10
N LEU A 203 21.76 6.85 -6.97
CA LEU A 203 21.89 7.53 -5.69
C LEU A 203 20.58 7.48 -4.87
N LEU A 204 19.44 7.56 -5.53
CA LEU A 204 18.12 7.51 -4.88
C LEU A 204 17.74 6.10 -4.47
N ALA A 205 18.34 5.09 -5.11
CA ALA A 205 18.18 3.71 -4.72
C ALA A 205 18.89 3.36 -3.40
N LEU A 206 19.79 4.20 -2.87
CA LEU A 206 20.59 3.95 -1.67
C LEU A 206 20.23 4.91 -0.52
N ASP A 207 20.28 4.43 0.72
CA ASP A 207 20.24 5.31 1.90
C ASP A 207 21.55 6.10 2.00
N GLN A 208 21.49 7.40 1.73
CA GLN A 208 22.65 8.30 1.69
C GLN A 208 23.32 8.49 3.06
N ARG A 209 22.68 8.08 4.16
CA ARG A 209 23.25 8.14 5.52
C ARG A 209 24.00 6.87 5.90
N ARG A 210 23.95 5.84 5.07
CA ARG A 210 24.56 4.53 5.31
C ARG A 210 25.81 4.37 4.47
N THR A 211 26.77 3.59 4.99
CA THR A 211 27.97 3.25 4.24
C THR A 211 27.64 2.29 3.11
N ILE A 212 28.48 2.26 2.07
CA ILE A 212 28.32 1.32 0.95
C ILE A 212 28.28 -0.12 1.45
N GLY A 213 29.12 -0.49 2.41
CA GLY A 213 29.14 -1.84 2.95
C GLY A 213 27.84 -2.23 3.64
N TRP A 214 27.21 -1.27 4.35
CA TRP A 214 25.88 -1.50 4.91
C TRP A 214 24.83 -1.62 3.80
N SER A 215 24.88 -0.75 2.79
CA SER A 215 23.90 -0.75 1.70
C SER A 215 23.94 -2.02 0.86
N VAL A 216 25.13 -2.58 0.59
CA VAL A 216 25.27 -3.87 -0.11
C VAL A 216 24.79 -5.02 0.78
N ALA A 217 25.03 -4.96 2.09
CA ALA A 217 24.57 -5.97 3.05
C ALA A 217 23.08 -5.86 3.42
N GLU A 218 22.42 -4.72 3.15
CA GLU A 218 21.05 -4.42 3.56
C GLU A 218 20.04 -5.52 3.15
N PRO A 219 20.04 -6.04 1.91
CA PRO A 219 19.13 -7.12 1.53
C PRO A 219 19.33 -8.39 2.39
N LEU A 220 20.57 -8.72 2.75
CA LEU A 220 20.88 -9.85 3.63
C LEU A 220 20.33 -9.62 5.05
N VAL A 221 20.40 -8.39 5.54
CA VAL A 221 19.82 -8.00 6.85
C VAL A 221 18.30 -8.14 6.84
N ILE A 222 17.63 -7.57 5.83
CA ILE A 222 16.16 -7.59 5.68
C ILE A 222 15.64 -9.02 5.60
N HIS A 223 16.33 -9.87 4.83
CA HIS A 223 15.95 -11.27 4.64
C HIS A 223 16.53 -12.23 5.68
N ARG A 224 17.21 -11.71 6.72
CA ARG A 224 17.80 -12.48 7.83
C ARG A 224 18.75 -13.59 7.36
N VAL A 225 19.55 -13.32 6.34
CA VAL A 225 20.57 -14.24 5.80
C VAL A 225 21.91 -13.96 6.45
N GLY A 226 22.54 -14.98 7.03
CA GLY A 226 23.83 -14.87 7.71
C GLY A 226 23.81 -14.03 8.99
N ASN A 227 24.99 -13.86 9.59
CA ASN A 227 25.28 -13.00 10.74
C ASN A 227 26.07 -11.74 10.31
N VAL A 228 26.37 -10.84 11.26
CA VAL A 228 27.08 -9.58 10.97
C VAL A 228 28.40 -9.81 10.22
N GLN A 229 29.21 -10.77 10.66
CA GLN A 229 30.51 -11.07 10.05
C GLN A 229 30.35 -11.57 8.61
N THR A 230 29.53 -12.61 8.41
CA THR A 230 29.30 -13.20 7.08
C THR A 230 28.68 -12.21 6.09
N ARG A 231 27.85 -11.26 6.57
CA ARG A 231 27.26 -10.20 5.73
C ARG A 231 28.31 -9.20 5.28
N THR A 232 29.23 -8.82 6.17
CA THR A 232 30.33 -7.91 5.85
C THR A 232 31.29 -8.55 4.85
N GLU A 233 31.65 -9.81 5.05
CA GLU A 233 32.49 -10.58 4.13
C GLU A 233 31.83 -10.71 2.75
N ARG A 234 30.53 -11.06 2.72
CA ARG A 234 29.77 -11.15 1.47
C ARG A 234 29.66 -9.80 0.76
N ALA A 235 29.45 -8.72 1.48
CA ALA A 235 29.41 -7.38 0.89
C ALA A 235 30.74 -6.98 0.25
N ALA A 236 31.87 -7.30 0.90
CA ALA A 236 33.20 -7.06 0.34
C ALA A 236 33.46 -7.90 -0.94
N GLU A 237 33.06 -9.18 -0.93
CA GLU A 237 33.14 -10.06 -2.10
C GLU A 237 32.30 -9.51 -3.28
N LEU A 238 31.06 -9.08 -3.02
CA LEU A 238 30.18 -8.53 -4.04
C LEU A 238 30.72 -7.23 -4.63
N LEU A 239 31.30 -6.35 -3.81
CA LEU A 239 32.00 -5.16 -4.30
C LEU A 239 33.18 -5.55 -5.21
N GLY A 240 33.97 -6.54 -4.81
CA GLY A 240 35.05 -7.09 -5.64
C GLY A 240 34.55 -7.58 -6.99
N SER A 241 33.40 -8.26 -7.01
CA SER A 241 32.80 -8.80 -8.24
C SER A 241 32.33 -7.76 -9.25
N VAL A 242 32.12 -6.51 -8.81
CA VAL A 242 31.77 -5.38 -9.68
C VAL A 242 32.96 -4.42 -9.91
N GLY A 243 34.18 -4.88 -9.56
CA GLY A 243 35.42 -4.14 -9.75
C GLY A 243 35.63 -2.99 -8.76
N LEU A 244 35.03 -3.05 -7.57
CA LEU A 244 35.25 -2.08 -6.48
C LEU A 244 36.07 -2.73 -5.36
N SER A 245 37.08 -2.01 -4.86
CA SER A 245 37.89 -2.51 -3.73
C SER A 245 37.09 -2.51 -2.43
N ALA A 246 37.51 -3.33 -1.47
CA ALA A 246 36.90 -3.39 -0.14
C ALA A 246 36.94 -2.05 0.61
N ASP A 247 37.86 -1.14 0.26
CA ASP A 247 37.94 0.21 0.86
C ASP A 247 36.69 1.06 0.60
N PHE A 248 35.87 0.71 -0.40
CA PHE A 248 34.60 1.38 -0.62
C PHE A 248 33.58 1.09 0.47
N MET A 249 33.73 0.00 1.24
CA MET A 249 32.80 -0.40 2.29
C MET A 249 32.51 0.70 3.33
N THR A 250 33.51 1.54 3.63
CA THR A 250 33.42 2.62 4.63
C THR A 250 32.95 3.95 4.05
N ARG A 251 32.92 4.09 2.72
CA ARG A 251 32.50 5.31 2.03
C ARG A 251 30.99 5.50 2.08
N LEU A 252 30.55 6.73 1.86
CA LEU A 252 29.14 7.11 1.72
C LEU A 252 28.76 7.27 0.24
N PRO A 253 27.49 7.04 -0.16
CA PRO A 253 27.05 7.17 -1.55
C PRO A 253 27.44 8.49 -2.23
N ARG A 254 27.38 9.61 -1.49
CA ARG A 254 27.76 10.95 -2.00
C ARG A 254 29.24 11.10 -2.38
N GLU A 255 30.09 10.13 -2.04
CA GLU A 255 31.53 10.15 -2.30
C GLU A 255 31.91 9.34 -3.55
N LEU A 256 30.93 8.73 -4.23
CA LEU A 256 31.11 7.87 -5.39
C LEU A 256 30.69 8.58 -6.68
N SER A 257 31.34 8.24 -7.80
CA SER A 257 30.88 8.63 -9.13
C SER A 257 29.60 7.88 -9.53
N GLY A 258 28.90 8.36 -10.56
CA GLY A 258 27.68 7.70 -11.06
C GLY A 258 27.90 6.22 -11.43
N GLY A 259 29.00 5.92 -12.13
CA GLY A 259 29.35 4.54 -12.49
C GLY A 259 29.68 3.66 -11.28
N GLN A 260 30.38 4.22 -10.28
CA GLN A 260 30.67 3.51 -9.04
C GLN A 260 29.39 3.23 -8.24
N LEU A 261 28.48 4.20 -8.16
CA LEU A 261 27.17 4.01 -7.55
C LEU A 261 26.36 2.94 -8.25
N GLN A 262 26.44 2.87 -9.59
CA GLN A 262 25.71 1.84 -10.33
C GLN A 262 26.27 0.44 -10.06
N ARG A 263 27.58 0.30 -10.03
CA ARG A 263 28.25 -0.94 -9.61
C ARG A 263 27.84 -1.36 -8.21
N VAL A 264 27.76 -0.42 -7.26
CA VAL A 264 27.25 -0.71 -5.90
C VAL A 264 25.80 -1.21 -5.94
N ASN A 265 24.93 -0.60 -6.76
CA ASN A 265 23.53 -1.04 -6.88
C ASN A 265 23.43 -2.45 -7.48
N ILE A 266 24.26 -2.77 -8.47
CA ILE A 266 24.37 -4.13 -9.03
C ILE A 266 24.82 -5.11 -7.94
N ALA A 267 25.90 -4.81 -7.22
CA ALA A 267 26.38 -5.64 -6.11
C ALA A 267 25.30 -5.87 -5.04
N ARG A 268 24.54 -4.82 -4.68
CA ARG A 268 23.40 -4.92 -3.75
C ARG A 268 22.31 -5.84 -4.30
N ALA A 269 21.91 -5.69 -5.56
CA ALA A 269 20.87 -6.49 -6.17
C ALA A 269 21.26 -7.98 -6.27
N LEU A 270 22.55 -8.28 -6.43
CA LEU A 270 23.08 -9.64 -6.47
C LEU A 270 23.27 -10.28 -5.10
N ALA A 271 23.15 -9.51 -4.00
CA ALA A 271 23.45 -9.99 -2.66
C ALA A 271 22.63 -11.22 -2.23
N LEU A 272 21.40 -11.35 -2.74
CA LEU A 272 20.49 -12.44 -2.42
C LEU A 272 20.52 -13.60 -3.44
N GLU A 273 21.41 -13.54 -4.43
CA GLU A 273 21.50 -14.50 -5.55
C GLU A 273 20.13 -14.68 -6.22
N PRO A 274 19.58 -13.60 -6.82
CA PRO A 274 18.26 -13.63 -7.42
C PRO A 274 18.23 -14.58 -8.61
N ARG A 275 17.04 -15.10 -8.95
CA ARG A 275 16.82 -15.83 -10.20
C ARG A 275 16.52 -14.91 -11.38
N LEU A 276 15.99 -13.72 -11.09
CA LEU A 276 15.65 -12.69 -12.07
C LEU A 276 16.16 -11.33 -11.61
N LEU A 277 16.89 -10.66 -12.49
CA LEU A 277 17.33 -9.28 -12.32
C LEU A 277 16.61 -8.38 -13.33
N VAL A 278 15.89 -7.37 -12.83
CA VAL A 278 15.23 -6.36 -13.66
C VAL A 278 16.10 -5.11 -13.72
N CYS A 279 16.55 -4.75 -14.91
CA CYS A 279 17.42 -3.59 -15.13
C CYS A 279 16.59 -2.51 -15.82
N ASP A 280 16.17 -1.51 -15.06
CA ASP A 280 15.35 -0.40 -15.53
C ASP A 280 16.23 0.80 -15.87
N GLU A 281 16.49 0.98 -17.16
CA GLU A 281 17.41 1.99 -17.70
C GLU A 281 18.76 2.06 -16.96
N ALA A 282 19.28 0.90 -16.56
CA ALA A 282 20.39 0.78 -15.63
C ALA A 282 21.71 1.40 -16.11
N VAL A 283 21.81 1.86 -17.34
CA VAL A 283 23.02 2.50 -17.88
C VAL A 283 22.77 3.86 -18.53
N SER A 284 21.53 4.36 -18.55
CA SER A 284 21.18 5.55 -19.35
C SER A 284 21.80 6.86 -18.83
N ALA A 285 22.12 6.92 -17.54
CA ALA A 285 22.71 8.10 -16.90
C ALA A 285 24.26 8.07 -16.87
N LEU A 286 24.90 7.10 -17.53
CA LEU A 286 26.36 6.90 -17.50
C LEU A 286 27.01 7.39 -18.80
N ASP A 287 28.25 7.86 -18.70
CA ASP A 287 29.08 8.14 -19.86
C ASP A 287 29.33 6.86 -20.68
N VAL A 288 29.46 6.99 -22.00
CA VAL A 288 29.58 5.86 -22.95
C VAL A 288 30.69 4.87 -22.57
N SER A 289 31.84 5.36 -22.10
CA SER A 289 32.96 4.51 -21.68
C SER A 289 32.67 3.72 -20.41
N VAL A 290 31.93 4.29 -19.47
CA VAL A 290 31.54 3.65 -18.21
C VAL A 290 30.38 2.67 -18.44
N GLN A 291 29.47 3.01 -19.34
CA GLN A 291 28.35 2.17 -19.74
C GLN A 291 28.84 0.82 -20.28
N ALA A 292 29.83 0.80 -21.18
CA ALA A 292 30.41 -0.46 -21.69
C ALA A 292 30.92 -1.35 -20.54
N GLN A 293 31.69 -0.78 -19.62
CA GLN A 293 32.21 -1.52 -18.46
C GLN A 293 31.11 -2.08 -17.55
N VAL A 294 29.98 -1.36 -17.41
CA VAL A 294 28.85 -1.85 -16.61
C VAL A 294 28.08 -2.95 -17.34
N LEU A 295 27.97 -2.89 -18.67
CA LEU A 295 27.38 -3.97 -19.46
C LEU A 295 28.20 -5.25 -19.39
N ASP A 296 29.53 -5.15 -19.44
CA ASP A 296 30.44 -6.30 -19.26
C ASP A 296 30.21 -6.99 -17.92
N ILE A 297 30.00 -6.20 -16.85
CA ILE A 297 29.66 -6.75 -15.53
C ILE A 297 28.35 -7.53 -15.60
N PHE A 298 27.29 -7.00 -16.22
CA PHE A 298 26.03 -7.73 -16.32
C PHE A 298 26.18 -9.07 -17.06
N LEU A 299 26.92 -9.09 -18.17
CA LEU A 299 27.19 -10.30 -18.94
C LEU A 299 27.99 -11.33 -18.12
N GLU A 300 29.05 -10.90 -17.45
CA GLU A 300 29.85 -11.78 -16.58
C GLU A 300 28.99 -12.37 -15.45
N MET A 301 28.13 -11.54 -14.82
CA MET A 301 27.25 -12.01 -13.75
C MET A 301 26.18 -12.97 -14.27
N GLN A 302 25.63 -12.73 -15.46
CA GLN A 302 24.67 -13.63 -16.10
C GLN A 302 25.29 -15.01 -16.33
N GLU A 303 26.46 -15.07 -16.96
CA GLU A 303 27.16 -16.32 -17.24
C GLU A 303 27.55 -17.06 -15.96
N ARG A 304 28.09 -16.33 -14.97
CA ARG A 304 28.60 -16.93 -13.74
C ARG A 304 27.50 -17.44 -12.81
N LEU A 305 26.37 -16.73 -12.74
CA LEU A 305 25.30 -17.02 -11.78
C LEU A 305 24.07 -17.70 -12.41
N GLY A 306 23.99 -17.77 -13.75
CA GLY A 306 22.84 -18.33 -14.45
C GLY A 306 21.54 -17.56 -14.20
N ILE A 307 21.62 -16.24 -14.02
CA ILE A 307 20.46 -15.39 -13.72
C ILE A 307 19.73 -14.99 -14.99
N ALA A 308 18.39 -14.97 -14.93
CA ALA A 308 17.60 -14.34 -15.98
C ALA A 308 17.69 -12.82 -15.84
N MET A 309 17.79 -12.09 -16.95
CA MET A 309 17.82 -10.64 -16.96
C MET A 309 16.70 -10.07 -17.83
N LEU A 310 15.97 -9.09 -17.31
CA LEU A 310 15.03 -8.27 -18.06
C LEU A 310 15.62 -6.87 -18.16
N PHE A 311 16.09 -6.50 -19.34
CA PHE A 311 16.68 -5.18 -19.59
C PHE A 311 15.65 -4.25 -20.26
N ILE A 312 15.42 -3.09 -19.66
CA ILE A 312 14.51 -2.06 -20.17
C ILE A 312 15.38 -0.88 -20.57
N SER A 313 15.32 -0.47 -21.84
CA SER A 313 16.09 0.65 -22.34
C SER A 313 15.45 1.24 -23.59
N HIS A 314 15.63 2.55 -23.76
CA HIS A 314 15.38 3.26 -25.02
C HIS A 314 16.58 3.22 -25.98
N ASN A 315 17.73 2.70 -25.55
CA ASN A 315 18.95 2.64 -26.35
C ASN A 315 19.10 1.27 -27.02
N ILE A 316 18.89 1.23 -28.34
CA ILE A 316 18.90 -0.02 -29.11
C ILE A 316 20.29 -0.66 -29.13
N ALA A 317 21.38 0.13 -29.15
CA ALA A 317 22.73 -0.43 -29.11
C ALA A 317 23.00 -1.22 -27.82
N VAL A 318 22.47 -0.75 -26.69
CA VAL A 318 22.54 -1.49 -25.42
C VAL A 318 21.75 -2.79 -25.51
N VAL A 319 20.49 -2.70 -25.91
CA VAL A 319 19.60 -3.86 -25.98
C VAL A 319 20.15 -4.92 -26.94
N ARG A 320 20.66 -4.49 -28.10
CA ARG A 320 21.29 -5.35 -29.10
C ARG A 320 22.53 -6.08 -28.56
N HIS A 321 23.29 -5.42 -27.70
CA HIS A 321 24.53 -5.99 -27.17
C HIS A 321 24.29 -7.03 -26.07
N ILE A 322 23.29 -6.81 -25.21
CA ILE A 322 23.09 -7.62 -23.99
C ILE A 322 21.97 -8.66 -24.08
N SER A 323 21.05 -8.53 -25.03
CA SER A 323 19.81 -9.32 -25.03
C SER A 323 19.85 -10.46 -26.04
N ASP A 324 19.32 -11.62 -25.66
CA ASP A 324 19.02 -12.73 -26.60
C ASP A 324 17.71 -12.50 -27.36
N LEU A 325 16.71 -11.94 -26.66
CA LEU A 325 15.36 -11.66 -27.15
C LEU A 325 15.02 -10.20 -26.94
N ILE A 326 14.35 -9.61 -27.93
CA ILE A 326 13.87 -8.22 -27.87
C ILE A 326 12.35 -8.21 -27.94
N ILE A 327 11.76 -7.35 -27.12
CA ILE A 327 10.33 -7.00 -27.15
C ILE A 327 10.25 -5.49 -27.41
N VAL A 328 9.58 -5.11 -28.49
CA VAL A 328 9.27 -3.73 -28.81
C VAL A 328 7.84 -3.44 -28.34
N MET A 329 7.70 -2.38 -27.56
CA MET A 329 6.41 -1.96 -27.01
C MET A 329 6.05 -0.55 -27.48
N ARG A 330 4.77 -0.30 -27.71
CA ARG A 330 4.22 1.02 -28.03
C ARG A 330 2.88 1.21 -27.35
N HIS A 331 2.68 2.32 -26.64
CA HIS A 331 1.44 2.64 -25.91
C HIS A 331 0.96 1.52 -24.95
N GLY A 332 1.88 0.73 -24.41
CA GLY A 332 1.58 -0.39 -23.51
C GLY A 332 1.36 -1.74 -24.21
N ASP A 333 1.30 -1.76 -25.54
CA ASP A 333 1.12 -2.99 -26.31
C ASP A 333 2.45 -3.51 -26.86
N VAL A 334 2.62 -4.83 -26.87
CA VAL A 334 3.74 -5.49 -27.55
C VAL A 334 3.48 -5.47 -29.05
N VAL A 335 4.26 -4.66 -29.77
CA VAL A 335 4.13 -4.52 -31.23
C VAL A 335 5.03 -5.50 -31.99
N GLU A 336 6.13 -5.93 -31.37
CA GLU A 336 7.04 -6.91 -31.97
C GLU A 336 7.81 -7.68 -30.89
N ARG A 337 8.09 -8.96 -31.14
CA ARG A 337 8.91 -9.82 -30.29
C ARG A 337 9.68 -10.80 -31.17
N GLY A 338 10.97 -10.98 -30.90
CA GLY A 338 11.79 -11.94 -31.62
C GLY A 338 13.21 -12.03 -31.07
N GLU A 339 14.03 -12.87 -31.70
CA GLU A 339 15.48 -12.87 -31.49
C GLU A 339 16.06 -11.50 -31.84
N THR A 340 17.10 -11.11 -31.10
CA THR A 340 17.77 -9.82 -31.25
C THR A 340 18.19 -9.53 -32.70
N SER A 341 18.80 -10.49 -33.39
CA SER A 341 19.18 -10.37 -34.80
C SER A 341 17.98 -10.08 -35.70
N GLN A 342 16.91 -10.85 -35.56
CA GLN A 342 15.70 -10.69 -36.37
C GLN A 342 15.04 -9.32 -36.15
N VAL A 343 14.90 -8.88 -34.90
CA VAL A 343 14.25 -7.60 -34.58
C VAL A 343 15.12 -6.43 -35.03
N CYS A 344 16.44 -6.49 -34.82
CA CYS A 344 17.35 -5.40 -35.17
C CYS A 344 17.65 -5.29 -36.68
N GLU A 345 17.70 -6.40 -37.41
CA GLU A 345 18.11 -6.41 -38.82
C GLU A 345 16.93 -6.48 -39.79
N ASN A 346 15.83 -7.12 -39.38
CA ASN A 346 14.64 -7.26 -40.21
C ASN A 346 13.34 -7.03 -39.39
N PRO A 347 13.16 -5.80 -38.84
CA PRO A 347 11.97 -5.45 -38.07
C PRO A 347 10.70 -5.53 -38.92
N ARG A 348 9.66 -6.18 -38.39
CA ARG A 348 8.40 -6.41 -39.11
C ARG A 348 7.41 -5.28 -38.92
N SER A 349 7.32 -4.75 -37.71
CA SER A 349 6.40 -3.67 -37.36
C SER A 349 6.93 -2.31 -37.85
N ASP A 350 6.03 -1.44 -38.27
CA ASP A 350 6.42 -0.11 -38.78
C ASP A 350 7.06 0.75 -37.69
N TYR A 351 6.61 0.62 -36.45
CA TYR A 351 7.22 1.30 -35.31
C TYR A 351 8.63 0.78 -35.01
N ALA A 352 8.88 -0.54 -35.06
CA ALA A 352 10.24 -1.05 -34.87
C ALA A 352 11.17 -0.59 -36.00
N LYS A 353 10.70 -0.52 -37.25
CA LYS A 353 11.46 0.06 -38.37
C LYS A 353 11.83 1.52 -38.12
N GLU A 354 10.88 2.33 -37.65
CA GLU A 354 11.12 3.74 -37.31
C GLU A 354 12.11 3.89 -36.15
N LEU A 355 11.92 3.11 -35.09
CA LEU A 355 12.78 3.13 -33.91
C LEU A 355 14.23 2.74 -34.25
N ILE A 356 14.41 1.65 -35.00
CA ILE A 356 15.74 1.18 -35.42
C ILE A 356 16.35 2.09 -36.49
N GLY A 357 15.54 2.58 -37.42
CA GLY A 357 15.95 3.49 -38.48
C GLY A 357 16.44 4.84 -37.96
N SER A 358 15.76 5.41 -36.96
CA SER A 358 16.21 6.66 -36.32
C SER A 358 17.54 6.53 -35.57
N TRP A 359 17.91 5.31 -35.20
CA TRP A 359 19.19 4.98 -34.58
C TRP A 359 20.33 4.72 -35.58
N LEU A 360 19.99 4.26 -36.79
CA LEU A 360 20.95 3.92 -37.86
C LEU A 360 21.32 5.13 -38.73
N GLU A 361 20.87 6.35 -38.42
CA GLU A 361 21.43 7.54 -39.08
C GLU A 361 22.94 7.58 -38.82
N PRO A 362 23.77 7.56 -39.89
CA PRO A 362 25.20 7.54 -39.73
C PRO A 362 25.61 8.85 -39.07
N VAL A 363 26.15 8.76 -37.85
CA VAL A 363 27.00 9.82 -37.30
C VAL A 363 28.09 10.04 -38.35
N VAL A 364 27.95 11.15 -39.07
CA VAL A 364 28.78 11.52 -40.21
C VAL A 364 30.25 11.50 -39.80
N ARG A 365 31.05 10.87 -40.67
CA ARG A 365 32.51 10.72 -40.72
C ARG A 365 33.37 11.67 -39.89
#